data_AF-A0A956GV92-F1
#
_entry.id   AF-A0A956GV92-F1
#
_cell.length_a   1.000
_cell.length_b   1.000
_cell.length_c   1.000
_cell.angle_alpha   90.00
_cell.angle_beta   90.00
_cell.angle_gamma   90.00
#
_symmetry.space_group_name_H-M   'P 1'
#
loop_
_entity.id
_entity.type
_entity.pdbx_description
1 polymer ?
#
loop_
_entity_poly.entity_id
_entity_poly.type
_entity_poly.pdbx_seq_one_letter_code
_entity_poly.pdbx_strand_id
1 'polypeptide(L)'
;DAAAALPRWSTAPDLGAAIARIVTDDVRAVGFGELHARTDRAAGVRSALSRFTDDVLPVLGDRLSDLVLETWLFDRNCGEQAATATTRVEATMRRPASTKSELGVLVERARAAGVQPHVMRLSCDDWTRIAPPPPPGATTAPDVDYEVLLGVITRELGRIAAEAIAYRDGHGATRRLVATYGGALHNDLYPIEGIADWSFAAGLDAAAGGHYLEVDLYVPEYAEVDDLTRGEAWFPLLAEAGADHVLVIERGPRSYVIVLPRSRP
;
A
#
# COMPACT_ATOMS: atom_id res chain seq x y z
N ASP A 1 28.05 -5.27 21.71
CA ASP A 1 27.08 -4.49 20.91
C ASP A 1 27.71 -4.02 19.63
N ALA A 2 27.58 -4.81 18.56
CA ALA A 2 27.88 -4.32 17.23
C ALA A 2 26.68 -3.47 16.81
N ALA A 3 26.87 -2.17 16.60
CA ALA A 3 25.86 -1.36 15.94
C ALA A 3 25.49 -2.06 14.63
N ALA A 4 24.21 -2.39 14.44
CA ALA A 4 23.74 -2.99 13.20
C ALA A 4 24.18 -2.09 12.04
N ALA A 5 24.87 -2.66 11.05
CA ALA A 5 25.28 -1.89 9.89
C ALA A 5 24.03 -1.32 9.21
N LEU A 6 24.07 -0.05 8.82
CA LEU A 6 22.98 0.57 8.07
C LEU A 6 22.76 -0.19 6.75
N PRO A 7 21.52 -0.32 6.29
CA PRO A 7 21.22 -0.94 5.00
C PRO A 7 21.88 -0.16 3.86
N ARG A 8 22.04 -0.83 2.71
CA ARG A 8 22.54 -0.18 1.49
C ARG A 8 21.54 0.89 1.07
N TRP A 9 22.04 2.06 0.67
CA TRP A 9 21.19 3.14 0.22
C TRP A 9 21.89 3.98 -0.85
N SER A 10 21.08 4.75 -1.56
CA SER A 10 21.50 5.70 -2.59
C SER A 10 20.46 6.80 -2.70
N THR A 11 20.73 7.82 -3.51
CA THR A 11 19.74 8.83 -3.88
C THR A 11 19.25 8.64 -5.31
N ALA A 12 18.12 9.24 -5.62
CA ALA A 12 17.64 9.45 -7.00
C ALA A 12 17.07 10.87 -7.11
N PRO A 13 17.09 11.50 -8.30
CA PRO A 13 16.62 12.88 -8.47
C PRO A 13 15.12 13.04 -8.17
N ASP A 14 14.32 12.01 -8.45
CA ASP A 14 12.89 11.98 -8.15
C ASP A 14 12.39 10.53 -7.97
N LEU A 15 11.12 10.40 -7.57
CA LEU A 15 10.48 9.11 -7.35
C LEU A 15 10.39 8.27 -8.64
N GLY A 16 10.10 8.90 -9.78
CA GLY A 16 10.01 8.21 -11.05
C GLY A 16 11.35 7.57 -11.47
N ALA A 17 12.45 8.29 -11.30
CA ALA A 17 13.80 7.81 -11.55
C ALA A 17 14.21 6.67 -10.61
N ALA A 18 13.82 6.75 -9.33
CA ALA A 18 14.02 5.66 -8.38
C ALA A 18 13.26 4.40 -8.83
N ILE A 19 11.99 4.53 -9.19
CA ILE A 19 11.15 3.42 -9.67
C ILE A 19 11.71 2.80 -10.95
N ALA A 20 12.06 3.61 -11.95
CA ALA A 20 12.63 3.12 -13.20
C ALA A 20 13.92 2.31 -12.98
N ARG A 21 14.68 2.64 -11.95
CA ARG A 21 15.91 1.94 -11.58
C ARG A 21 15.66 0.59 -10.90
N ILE A 22 14.67 0.49 -10.01
CA ILE A 22 14.45 -0.72 -9.19
C ILE A 22 13.42 -1.69 -9.78
N VAL A 23 12.48 -1.21 -10.59
CA VAL A 23 11.48 -2.05 -11.26
C VAL A 23 12.03 -2.49 -12.62
N THR A 24 12.86 -3.53 -12.60
CA THR A 24 13.50 -4.12 -13.79
C THR A 24 12.56 -5.01 -14.58
N ASP A 25 12.94 -5.43 -15.80
CA ASP A 25 12.09 -6.20 -16.72
C ASP A 25 11.69 -7.59 -16.20
N ASP A 26 12.48 -8.15 -15.29
CA ASP A 26 12.18 -9.43 -14.65
C ASP A 26 11.12 -9.31 -13.55
N VAL A 27 10.76 -8.09 -13.10
CA VAL A 27 9.70 -7.89 -12.10
C VAL A 27 8.33 -8.17 -12.71
N ARG A 28 7.60 -9.11 -12.11
CA ARG A 28 6.27 -9.55 -12.55
C ARG A 28 5.14 -8.94 -11.72
N ALA A 29 5.41 -8.68 -10.45
CA ALA A 29 4.47 -8.04 -9.53
C ALA A 29 5.20 -7.06 -8.60
N VAL A 30 4.56 -5.93 -8.27
CA VAL A 30 5.11 -4.96 -7.31
C VAL A 30 4.07 -4.65 -6.24
N GLY A 31 4.48 -4.67 -4.98
CA GLY A 31 3.72 -4.09 -3.88
C GLY A 31 4.20 -2.70 -3.56
N PHE A 32 3.32 -1.71 -3.71
CA PHE A 32 3.56 -0.35 -3.24
C PHE A 32 2.88 -0.14 -1.90
N GLY A 33 3.68 -0.13 -0.85
CA GLY A 33 3.27 0.22 0.50
C GLY A 33 3.36 1.72 0.74
N GLU A 34 2.47 2.26 1.58
CA GLU A 34 2.65 3.57 2.19
C GLU A 34 2.44 3.51 3.70
N LEU A 35 3.13 4.41 4.40
CA LEU A 35 2.67 4.83 5.71
C LEU A 35 1.51 5.82 5.50
N HIS A 36 0.28 5.37 5.75
CA HIS A 36 -0.93 6.13 5.42
C HIS A 36 -0.92 7.57 5.96
N ALA A 37 -1.36 8.53 5.14
CA ALA A 37 -1.70 9.85 5.68
C ALA A 37 -2.80 9.72 6.74
N ARG A 38 -2.66 10.43 7.87
CA ARG A 38 -3.61 10.47 8.98
C ARG A 38 -3.80 11.89 9.50
N THR A 39 -4.96 12.18 10.07
CA THR A 39 -5.28 13.52 10.62
C THR A 39 -4.49 13.87 11.89
N ASP A 40 -3.87 12.89 12.55
CA ASP A 40 -2.98 13.07 13.69
C ASP A 40 -1.48 13.10 13.31
N ARG A 41 -1.16 13.10 12.01
CA ARG A 41 0.19 13.27 11.46
C ARG A 41 0.36 14.66 10.84
N ALA A 42 1.58 14.97 10.36
CA ALA A 42 1.89 16.26 9.75
C ALA A 42 0.87 16.67 8.67
N ALA A 43 0.29 17.85 8.82
CA ALA A 43 -0.69 18.39 7.88
C ALA A 43 -0.01 19.20 6.77
N GLY A 44 -0.68 19.35 5.62
CA GLY A 44 -0.18 20.17 4.51
C GLY A 44 0.98 19.55 3.71
N VAL A 45 1.35 18.31 4.01
CA VAL A 45 2.37 17.54 3.29
C VAL A 45 1.73 16.77 2.15
N ARG A 46 2.38 16.75 0.98
CA ARG A 46 1.92 15.96 -0.18
C ARG A 46 2.02 14.46 0.14
N SER A 47 0.90 13.74 0.03
CA SER A 47 0.79 12.31 0.35
C SER A 47 1.64 11.43 -0.57
N ALA A 48 2.00 10.22 -0.10
CA ALA A 48 2.60 9.21 -0.95
C ALA A 48 1.64 8.78 -2.08
N LEU A 49 0.32 8.72 -1.81
CA LEU A 49 -0.71 8.45 -2.82
C LEU A 49 -0.72 9.47 -3.97
N SER A 50 -0.66 10.76 -3.68
CA SER A 50 -0.55 11.79 -4.73
C SER A 50 0.74 11.63 -5.53
N ARG A 51 1.87 11.42 -4.86
CA ARG A 51 3.18 11.23 -5.53
C ARG A 51 3.22 9.96 -6.38
N PHE A 52 2.63 8.86 -5.91
CA PHE A 52 2.49 7.64 -6.69
C PHE A 52 1.71 7.91 -7.98
N THR A 53 0.60 8.62 -7.88
CA THR A 53 -0.26 8.96 -9.02
C THR A 53 0.48 9.77 -10.08
N ASP A 54 1.26 10.77 -9.65
CA ASP A 54 1.89 11.72 -10.57
C ASP A 54 3.28 11.29 -11.05
N ASP A 55 4.04 10.55 -10.22
CA ASP A 55 5.46 10.29 -10.46
C ASP A 55 5.74 8.81 -10.80
N VAL A 56 4.91 7.86 -10.32
CA VAL A 56 5.13 6.42 -10.52
C VAL A 56 4.30 5.87 -11.69
N LEU A 57 3.01 6.19 -11.71
CA LEU A 57 2.11 5.68 -12.75
C LEU A 57 2.57 6.03 -14.17
N PRO A 58 3.07 7.25 -14.48
CA PRO A 58 3.58 7.55 -15.82
C PRO A 58 4.81 6.74 -16.22
N VAL A 59 5.67 6.39 -15.26
CA VAL A 59 6.89 5.60 -15.51
C VAL A 59 6.56 4.14 -15.80
N LEU A 60 5.55 3.59 -15.13
CA LEU A 60 5.20 2.17 -15.26
C LEU A 60 4.07 1.92 -16.28
N GLY A 61 3.34 2.93 -16.74
CA GLY A 61 2.10 2.78 -17.51
C GLY A 61 2.22 1.91 -18.76
N ASP A 62 3.39 1.90 -19.43
CA ASP A 62 3.60 1.06 -20.61
C ASP A 62 3.81 -0.42 -20.30
N ARG A 63 4.16 -0.76 -19.06
CA ARG A 63 4.39 -2.14 -18.59
C ARG A 63 3.28 -2.65 -17.68
N LEU A 64 2.64 -1.75 -16.95
CA LEU A 64 1.61 -2.01 -15.95
C LEU A 64 0.29 -2.38 -16.63
N SER A 65 -0.24 -3.55 -16.32
CA SER A 65 -1.53 -4.03 -16.83
C SER A 65 -2.66 -3.78 -15.84
N ASP A 66 -2.39 -3.96 -14.55
CA ASP A 66 -3.38 -3.93 -13.49
C ASP A 66 -2.84 -3.21 -12.25
N LEU A 67 -3.70 -2.43 -11.61
CA LEU A 67 -3.42 -1.73 -10.35
C LEU A 67 -4.49 -2.10 -9.32
N VAL A 68 -4.13 -2.88 -8.33
CA VAL A 68 -5.02 -3.32 -7.24
C VAL A 68 -4.87 -2.36 -6.06
N LEU A 69 -5.97 -1.74 -5.65
CA LEU A 69 -5.97 -0.69 -4.64
C LEU A 69 -6.54 -1.19 -3.31
N GLU A 70 -5.89 -0.82 -2.21
CA GLU A 70 -6.44 -0.94 -0.85
C GLU A 70 -7.55 0.09 -0.63
N THR A 71 -8.66 -0.19 -1.27
CA THR A 71 -9.94 0.46 -1.08
C THR A 71 -11.01 -0.55 -1.47
N TRP A 72 -12.24 -0.33 -1.04
CA TRP A 72 -13.31 -1.30 -1.23
C TRP A 72 -14.55 -0.68 -1.84
N LEU A 73 -15.27 -1.53 -2.56
CA LEU A 73 -16.69 -1.41 -2.76
C LEU A 73 -17.37 -2.45 -1.87
N PHE A 74 -18.44 -2.07 -1.21
CA PHE A 74 -19.31 -3.04 -0.56
C PHE A 74 -20.41 -3.48 -1.52
N ASP A 75 -20.85 -4.73 -1.38
CA ASP A 75 -22.06 -5.18 -2.08
C ASP A 75 -23.25 -4.35 -1.58
N ARG A 76 -23.97 -3.72 -2.53
CA ARG A 76 -25.16 -2.92 -2.21
C ARG A 76 -26.25 -3.75 -1.53
N ASN A 77 -26.23 -5.07 -1.72
CA ASN A 77 -27.13 -6.00 -1.03
C ASN A 77 -26.83 -6.14 0.48
N CYS A 78 -25.64 -5.75 0.94
CA CYS A 78 -25.32 -5.68 2.37
C CYS A 78 -25.99 -4.49 3.08
N GLY A 79 -26.60 -3.57 2.33
CA GLY A 79 -27.43 -2.49 2.86
C GLY A 79 -26.70 -1.55 3.82
N GLU A 80 -27.45 -1.04 4.80
CA GLU A 80 -27.00 -0.04 5.78
C GLU A 80 -25.85 -0.52 6.66
N GLN A 81 -25.74 -1.83 6.88
CA GLN A 81 -24.68 -2.41 7.71
C GLN A 81 -23.30 -2.13 7.13
N ALA A 82 -23.09 -2.38 5.84
CA ALA A 82 -21.80 -2.16 5.20
C ALA A 82 -21.43 -0.66 5.11
N ALA A 83 -22.41 0.20 4.90
CA ALA A 83 -22.21 1.65 4.93
C ALA A 83 -21.81 2.15 6.33
N THR A 84 -22.46 1.64 7.37
CA THR A 84 -22.12 1.94 8.78
C THR A 84 -20.74 1.41 9.13
N ALA A 85 -20.42 0.17 8.77
CA ALA A 85 -19.11 -0.44 8.99
C ALA A 85 -18.00 0.36 8.29
N THR A 86 -18.21 0.74 7.02
CA THR A 86 -17.27 1.59 6.28
C THR A 86 -17.03 2.91 7.00
N THR A 87 -18.08 3.60 7.43
CA THR A 87 -17.97 4.87 8.16
C THR A 87 -17.18 4.71 9.46
N ARG A 88 -17.42 3.62 10.18
CA ARG A 88 -16.71 3.31 11.43
C ARG A 88 -15.24 3.00 11.19
N VAL A 89 -14.91 2.20 10.17
CA VAL A 89 -13.52 1.93 9.76
C VAL A 89 -12.81 3.23 9.38
N GLU A 90 -13.43 4.07 8.55
CA GLU A 90 -12.83 5.34 8.13
C GLU A 90 -12.54 6.28 9.32
N ALA A 91 -13.50 6.42 10.24
CA ALA A 91 -13.33 7.21 11.45
C ALA A 91 -12.18 6.68 12.33
N THR A 92 -12.09 5.35 12.44
CA THR A 92 -11.10 4.63 13.23
C THR A 92 -9.69 4.79 12.65
N MET A 93 -9.56 4.69 11.32
CA MET A 93 -8.29 4.83 10.61
C MET A 93 -7.76 6.27 10.57
N ARG A 94 -8.60 7.26 10.92
CA ARG A 94 -8.26 8.69 10.93
C ARG A 94 -7.68 9.19 9.61
N ARG A 95 -8.15 8.66 8.48
CA ARG A 95 -7.72 9.09 7.14
C ARG A 95 -8.17 10.54 6.89
N PRO A 96 -7.34 11.40 6.26
CA PRO A 96 -7.78 12.71 5.80
C PRO A 96 -8.95 12.62 4.82
N ALA A 97 -9.83 13.62 4.81
CA ALA A 97 -10.95 13.66 3.88
C ALA A 97 -10.51 13.67 2.40
N SER A 98 -9.32 14.21 2.11
CA SER A 98 -8.73 14.25 0.77
C SER A 98 -8.36 12.87 0.21
N THR A 99 -8.20 11.84 1.05
CA THR A 99 -7.78 10.51 0.60
C THR A 99 -8.76 9.92 -0.43
N LYS A 100 -10.07 10.14 -0.26
CA LYS A 100 -11.06 9.64 -1.23
C LYS A 100 -10.92 10.30 -2.60
N SER A 101 -10.71 11.63 -2.63
CA SER A 101 -10.47 12.34 -3.89
C SER A 101 -9.17 11.91 -4.55
N GLU A 102 -8.10 11.70 -3.77
CA GLU A 102 -6.81 11.22 -4.31
C GLU A 102 -6.91 9.82 -4.91
N LEU A 103 -7.63 8.89 -4.24
CA LEU A 103 -7.92 7.57 -4.80
C LEU A 103 -8.75 7.66 -6.10
N GLY A 104 -9.74 8.55 -6.14
CA GLY A 104 -10.52 8.82 -7.34
C GLY A 104 -9.64 9.28 -8.52
N VAL A 105 -8.74 10.23 -8.26
CA VAL A 105 -7.77 10.71 -9.26
C VAL A 105 -6.85 9.58 -9.72
N LEU A 106 -6.33 8.75 -8.81
CA LEU A 106 -5.49 7.60 -9.18
C LEU A 106 -6.23 6.63 -10.10
N VAL A 107 -7.49 6.29 -9.79
CA VAL A 107 -8.32 5.41 -10.62
C VAL A 107 -8.53 6.01 -12.01
N GLU A 108 -8.84 7.30 -12.11
CA GLU A 108 -9.02 7.97 -13.40
C GLU A 108 -7.73 7.98 -14.22
N ARG A 109 -6.59 8.30 -13.60
CA ARG A 109 -5.27 8.32 -14.25
C ARG A 109 -4.83 6.94 -14.71
N ALA A 110 -5.07 5.90 -13.89
CA ALA A 110 -4.78 4.52 -14.27
C ALA A 110 -5.56 4.11 -15.52
N ARG A 111 -6.88 4.39 -15.56
CA ARG A 111 -7.71 4.11 -16.74
C ARG A 111 -7.23 4.88 -17.97
N ALA A 112 -6.86 6.15 -17.82
CA ALA A 112 -6.33 6.96 -18.92
C ALA A 112 -5.02 6.41 -19.49
N ALA A 113 -4.19 5.76 -18.66
CA ALA A 113 -2.97 5.06 -19.08
C ALA A 113 -3.23 3.67 -19.67
N GLY A 114 -4.49 3.21 -19.72
CA GLY A 114 -4.84 1.85 -20.13
C GLY A 114 -4.45 0.78 -19.11
N VAL A 115 -4.25 1.18 -17.84
CA VAL A 115 -4.07 0.29 -16.69
C VAL A 115 -5.45 -0.04 -16.13
N GLN A 116 -5.71 -1.31 -15.82
CA GLN A 116 -6.97 -1.75 -15.24
C GLN A 116 -6.94 -1.57 -13.71
N PRO A 117 -7.67 -0.61 -13.12
CA PRO A 117 -7.76 -0.52 -11.67
C PRO A 117 -8.72 -1.57 -11.11
N HIS A 118 -8.35 -2.15 -9.97
CA HIS A 118 -9.16 -3.06 -9.18
C HIS A 118 -9.28 -2.55 -7.76
N VAL A 119 -10.42 -2.83 -7.14
CA VAL A 119 -10.71 -2.50 -5.74
C VAL A 119 -11.28 -3.74 -5.06
N MET A 120 -11.11 -3.83 -3.74
CA MET A 120 -11.60 -4.96 -2.97
C MET A 120 -13.12 -5.04 -2.98
N ARG A 121 -13.66 -6.26 -2.93
CA ARG A 121 -15.10 -6.51 -2.81
C ARG A 121 -15.33 -7.31 -1.54
N LEU A 122 -15.81 -6.65 -0.49
CA LEU A 122 -16.04 -7.29 0.79
C LEU A 122 -17.45 -7.84 0.87
N SER A 123 -17.58 -9.07 1.35
CA SER A 123 -18.87 -9.74 1.55
C SER A 123 -19.62 -9.18 2.76
N CYS A 124 -20.92 -9.46 2.88
CA CYS A 124 -21.69 -9.03 4.05
C CYS A 124 -21.18 -9.72 5.34
N ASP A 125 -20.67 -10.95 5.22
CA ASP A 125 -20.04 -11.66 6.34
C ASP A 125 -18.73 -10.99 6.76
N ASP A 126 -17.90 -10.55 5.81
CA ASP A 126 -16.70 -9.76 6.12
C ASP A 126 -17.07 -8.50 6.91
N TRP A 127 -18.07 -7.74 6.44
CA TRP A 127 -18.53 -6.53 7.14
C TRP A 127 -19.05 -6.82 8.54
N THR A 128 -19.78 -7.93 8.71
CA THR A 128 -20.30 -8.37 10.01
C THR A 128 -19.17 -8.71 10.97
N ARG A 129 -18.08 -9.31 10.49
CA ARG A 129 -16.93 -9.64 11.34
C ARG A 129 -16.07 -8.41 11.65
N ILE A 130 -15.87 -7.51 10.69
CA ILE A 130 -15.10 -6.27 10.86
C ILE A 130 -15.76 -5.33 11.86
N ALA A 131 -17.07 -5.16 11.74
CA ALA A 131 -17.84 -4.23 12.56
C ALA A 131 -19.14 -4.91 13.01
N PRO A 132 -19.07 -5.78 14.04
CA PRO A 132 -20.23 -6.53 14.47
C PRO A 132 -21.36 -5.63 14.99
N PRO A 133 -22.63 -6.02 14.80
CA PRO A 133 -23.76 -5.31 15.38
C PRO A 133 -23.74 -5.41 16.92
N PRO A 134 -24.49 -4.55 17.62
CA PRO A 134 -24.68 -4.68 19.06
C PRO A 134 -25.21 -6.08 19.43
N PRO A 135 -24.65 -6.73 20.46
CA PRO A 135 -25.21 -7.99 20.96
C PRO A 135 -26.62 -7.76 21.54
N PRO A 136 -27.47 -8.80 21.61
CA PRO A 136 -28.80 -8.68 22.18
C PRO A 136 -28.78 -8.05 23.58
N GLY A 137 -29.56 -6.98 23.76
CA GLY A 137 -29.64 -6.24 25.04
C GLY A 137 -28.58 -5.15 25.22
N ALA A 138 -27.65 -4.97 24.29
CA ALA A 138 -26.74 -3.83 24.27
C ALA A 138 -27.25 -2.70 23.37
N THR A 139 -26.97 -1.46 23.76
CA THR A 139 -27.30 -0.24 22.99
C THR A 139 -26.14 0.24 22.12
N THR A 140 -24.94 -0.30 22.33
CA THR A 140 -23.71 0.09 21.64
C THR A 140 -23.10 -1.10 20.91
N ALA A 141 -22.67 -0.88 19.67
CA ALA A 141 -21.91 -1.88 18.92
C ALA A 141 -20.48 -1.99 19.49
N PRO A 142 -19.86 -3.18 19.48
CA PRO A 142 -18.41 -3.32 19.72
C PRO A 142 -17.63 -2.50 18.70
N ASP A 143 -16.41 -2.08 19.03
CA ASP A 143 -15.51 -1.36 18.12
C ASP A 143 -15.13 -2.19 16.86
N VAL A 144 -14.44 -1.55 15.92
CA VAL A 144 -13.92 -2.24 14.72
C VAL A 144 -12.89 -3.28 15.16
N ASP A 145 -13.03 -4.52 14.69
CA ASP A 145 -12.05 -5.57 14.88
C ASP A 145 -10.92 -5.41 13.86
N TYR A 146 -9.79 -4.89 14.33
CA TYR A 146 -8.64 -4.59 13.48
C TYR A 146 -7.95 -5.84 12.94
N GLU A 147 -7.85 -6.91 13.72
CA GLU A 147 -7.20 -8.14 13.27
C GLU A 147 -8.00 -8.77 12.14
N VAL A 148 -9.33 -8.77 12.27
CA VAL A 148 -10.23 -9.19 11.19
C VAL A 148 -10.10 -8.27 9.98
N LEU A 149 -10.10 -6.95 10.17
CA LEU A 149 -9.95 -5.99 9.08
C LEU A 149 -8.64 -6.22 8.30
N LEU A 150 -7.52 -6.32 9.01
CA LEU A 150 -6.20 -6.57 8.42
C LEU A 150 -6.17 -7.90 7.67
N GLY A 151 -6.74 -8.96 8.25
CA GLY A 151 -6.85 -10.27 7.60
C GLY A 151 -7.69 -10.22 6.32
N VAL A 152 -8.82 -9.50 6.31
CA VAL A 152 -9.68 -9.34 5.13
C VAL A 152 -8.98 -8.53 4.04
N ILE A 153 -8.32 -7.43 4.38
CA ILE A 153 -7.56 -6.60 3.42
C ILE A 153 -6.45 -7.43 2.77
N THR A 154 -5.64 -8.11 3.59
CA THR A 154 -4.54 -8.97 3.13
C THR A 154 -5.04 -10.03 2.15
N ARG A 155 -6.12 -10.73 2.53
CA ARG A 155 -6.75 -11.76 1.71
C ARG A 155 -7.20 -11.21 0.35
N GLU A 156 -7.92 -10.09 0.32
CA GLU A 156 -8.48 -9.56 -0.91
C GLU A 156 -7.41 -8.95 -1.84
N LEU A 157 -6.44 -8.22 -1.30
CA LEU A 157 -5.34 -7.67 -2.10
C LEU A 157 -4.53 -8.79 -2.75
N GLY A 158 -4.14 -9.81 -1.97
CA GLY A 158 -3.41 -10.97 -2.48
C GLY A 158 -4.20 -11.75 -3.53
N ARG A 159 -5.49 -12.03 -3.26
CA ARG A 159 -6.36 -12.77 -4.18
C ARG A 159 -6.52 -12.06 -5.51
N ILE A 160 -6.87 -10.77 -5.51
CA ILE A 160 -7.12 -10.00 -6.74
C ILE A 160 -5.82 -9.87 -7.55
N ALA A 161 -4.68 -9.60 -6.89
CA ALA A 161 -3.41 -9.50 -7.57
C ALA A 161 -2.98 -10.84 -8.21
N ALA A 162 -3.12 -11.95 -7.48
CA ALA A 162 -2.81 -13.28 -8.01
C ALA A 162 -3.72 -13.66 -9.20
N GLU A 163 -5.02 -13.35 -9.12
CA GLU A 163 -5.96 -13.55 -10.23
C GLU A 163 -5.59 -12.71 -11.46
N ALA A 164 -5.18 -11.45 -11.26
CA ALA A 164 -4.71 -10.59 -12.35
C ALA A 164 -3.42 -11.17 -12.98
N ILE A 165 -2.49 -11.67 -12.17
CA ILE A 165 -1.29 -12.36 -12.67
C ILE A 165 -1.69 -13.53 -13.57
N ALA A 166 -2.48 -14.46 -13.03
CA ALA A 166 -2.91 -15.66 -13.74
C ALA A 166 -3.68 -15.33 -15.03
N TYR A 167 -4.55 -14.33 -15.00
CA TYR A 167 -5.30 -13.87 -16.16
C TYR A 167 -4.36 -13.37 -17.27
N ARG A 168 -3.40 -12.48 -16.94
CA ARG A 168 -2.48 -11.92 -17.95
C ARG A 168 -1.56 -12.99 -18.55
N ASP A 169 -1.11 -13.94 -17.74
CA ASP A 169 -0.25 -15.04 -18.19
C ASP A 169 -1.01 -16.00 -19.10
N GLY A 170 -2.27 -16.32 -18.79
CA GLY A 170 -3.13 -17.18 -19.63
C GLY A 170 -3.58 -16.55 -20.95
N HIS A 171 -3.51 -15.21 -21.08
CA HIS A 171 -4.03 -14.48 -22.26
C HIS A 171 -2.94 -13.77 -23.07
N GLY A 172 -1.65 -14.03 -22.81
CA GLY A 172 -0.55 -13.48 -23.61
C GLY A 172 -0.49 -11.95 -23.62
N ALA A 173 -0.80 -11.31 -22.49
CA ALA A 173 -0.86 -9.85 -22.42
C ALA A 173 0.51 -9.21 -22.72
N THR A 174 0.51 -8.12 -23.49
CA THR A 174 1.73 -7.34 -23.80
C THR A 174 2.25 -6.59 -22.58
N ARG A 175 1.34 -6.06 -21.75
CA ARG A 175 1.63 -5.53 -20.42
C ARG A 175 1.47 -6.65 -19.41
N ARG A 176 2.55 -6.97 -18.69
CA ARG A 176 2.57 -8.09 -17.74
C ARG A 176 2.82 -7.65 -16.30
N LEU A 177 3.15 -6.40 -16.02
CA LEU A 177 3.38 -5.99 -14.63
C LEU A 177 2.02 -5.81 -13.94
N VAL A 178 1.86 -6.41 -12.75
CA VAL A 178 0.71 -6.18 -11.86
C VAL A 178 1.20 -5.43 -10.62
N ALA A 179 0.54 -4.34 -10.25
CA ALA A 179 0.88 -3.60 -9.03
C ALA A 179 -0.26 -3.67 -8.01
N THR A 180 0.11 -3.69 -6.74
CA THR A 180 -0.78 -3.40 -5.61
C THR A 180 -0.37 -2.05 -5.00
N TYR A 181 -1.34 -1.28 -4.48
CA TYR A 181 -1.08 -0.03 -3.75
C TYR A 181 -1.92 -0.01 -2.46
N GLY A 182 -1.25 0.11 -1.32
CA GLY A 182 -1.88 0.03 0.00
C GLY A 182 -0.92 0.39 1.13
N GLY A 183 -1.20 -0.07 2.34
CA GLY A 183 -0.36 0.10 3.51
C GLY A 183 0.86 -0.82 3.51
N ALA A 184 2.02 -0.28 3.89
CA ALA A 184 3.32 -0.98 3.89
C ALA A 184 3.30 -2.35 4.60
N LEU A 185 2.48 -2.47 5.65
CA LEU A 185 2.29 -3.72 6.39
C LEU A 185 1.84 -4.89 5.49
N HIS A 186 1.02 -4.64 4.48
CA HIS A 186 0.42 -5.69 3.67
C HIS A 186 1.33 -6.24 2.58
N ASN A 187 2.30 -5.46 2.11
CA ASN A 187 3.21 -5.83 1.03
C ASN A 187 4.61 -6.25 1.51
N ASP A 188 4.80 -6.39 2.82
CA ASP A 188 6.11 -6.66 3.41
C ASP A 188 6.62 -8.07 3.06
N LEU A 189 7.76 -8.17 2.38
CA LEU A 189 8.40 -9.43 2.01
C LEU A 189 9.17 -10.07 3.18
N TYR A 190 9.50 -9.28 4.19
CA TYR A 190 10.23 -9.64 5.39
C TYR A 190 9.50 -9.16 6.67
N PRO A 191 8.21 -9.53 6.86
CA PRO A 191 7.42 -9.02 7.97
C PRO A 191 7.98 -9.53 9.30
N ILE A 192 7.91 -8.69 10.34
CA ILE A 192 8.29 -9.10 11.69
C ILE A 192 7.33 -10.16 12.25
N GLU A 193 7.83 -10.93 13.22
CA GLU A 193 7.01 -11.91 13.95
C GLU A 193 5.79 -11.23 14.59
N GLY A 194 4.60 -11.82 14.39
CA GLY A 194 3.33 -11.30 14.91
C GLY A 194 2.49 -10.49 13.92
N ILE A 195 3.07 -9.99 12.81
CA ILE A 195 2.29 -9.35 11.72
C ILE A 195 2.40 -10.08 10.38
N ALA A 196 3.17 -11.17 10.33
CA ALA A 196 3.41 -11.95 9.11
C ALA A 196 2.12 -12.44 8.44
N ASP A 197 1.09 -12.78 9.22
CA ASP A 197 -0.22 -13.22 8.72
C ASP A 197 -0.98 -12.13 7.97
N TRP A 198 -0.55 -10.86 8.09
CA TRP A 198 -1.15 -9.72 7.43
C TRP A 198 -0.33 -9.20 6.25
N SER A 199 0.69 -9.94 5.81
CA SER A 199 1.36 -9.69 4.54
C SER A 199 0.90 -10.67 3.46
N PHE A 200 0.54 -10.15 2.28
CA PHE A 200 0.26 -10.96 1.10
C PHE A 200 1.51 -11.27 0.27
N ALA A 201 2.67 -10.68 0.61
CA ALA A 201 3.86 -10.67 -0.23
C ALA A 201 4.35 -12.09 -0.58
N ALA A 202 4.41 -13.00 0.39
CA ALA A 202 4.88 -14.37 0.14
C ALA A 202 3.98 -15.14 -0.84
N GLY A 203 2.65 -14.99 -0.69
CA GLY A 203 1.69 -15.60 -1.61
C GLY A 203 1.75 -14.98 -3.01
N LEU A 204 1.94 -13.68 -3.09
CA LEU A 204 2.05 -12.96 -4.36
C LEU A 204 3.38 -13.23 -5.06
N ASP A 205 4.48 -13.41 -4.31
CA ASP A 205 5.77 -13.84 -4.84
C ASP A 205 5.71 -15.23 -5.45
N ALA A 206 5.05 -16.17 -4.77
CA ALA A 206 4.80 -17.50 -5.32
C ALA A 206 3.96 -17.43 -6.61
N ALA A 207 2.90 -16.62 -6.64
CA ALA A 207 2.08 -16.41 -7.84
C ALA A 207 2.85 -15.74 -8.98
N ALA A 208 3.80 -14.86 -8.65
CA ALA A 208 4.69 -14.20 -9.59
C ALA A 208 5.91 -15.05 -10.01
N GLY A 209 6.06 -16.27 -9.49
CA GLY A 209 7.18 -17.16 -9.79
C GLY A 209 8.52 -16.70 -9.20
N GLY A 210 8.52 -16.03 -8.05
CA GLY A 210 9.73 -15.48 -7.41
C GLY A 210 10.14 -14.09 -7.91
N HIS A 211 9.25 -13.41 -8.66
CA HIS A 211 9.49 -12.12 -9.31
C HIS A 211 8.63 -10.99 -8.72
N TYR A 212 8.34 -11.06 -7.42
CA TYR A 212 7.72 -9.96 -6.68
C TYR A 212 8.77 -8.94 -6.18
N LEU A 213 8.40 -7.67 -6.19
CA LEU A 213 9.19 -6.57 -5.63
C LEU A 213 8.35 -5.82 -4.59
N GLU A 214 8.89 -5.62 -3.40
CA GLU A 214 8.33 -4.74 -2.38
C GLU A 214 8.95 -3.35 -2.49
N VAL A 215 8.11 -2.32 -2.51
CA VAL A 215 8.51 -0.90 -2.49
C VAL A 215 7.61 -0.12 -1.54
N ASP A 216 8.16 0.34 -0.42
CA ASP A 216 7.42 1.21 0.49
C ASP A 216 7.77 2.68 0.29
N LEU A 217 6.74 3.51 0.23
CA LEU A 217 6.84 4.95 0.05
C LEU A 217 6.59 5.66 1.38
N TYR A 218 7.64 6.26 1.93
CA TYR A 218 7.58 6.96 3.21
C TYR A 218 7.67 8.47 3.01
N VAL A 219 6.64 9.18 3.46
CA VAL A 219 6.70 10.63 3.65
C VAL A 219 7.50 10.89 4.94
N PRO A 220 8.61 11.65 4.89
CA PRO A 220 9.50 11.83 6.04
C PRO A 220 8.76 12.29 7.30
N GLU A 221 7.88 13.26 7.16
CA GLU A 221 7.14 13.88 8.26
C GLU A 221 6.12 12.92 8.90
N TYR A 222 5.70 11.87 8.18
CA TYR A 222 4.85 10.81 8.75
C TYR A 222 5.71 9.78 9.48
N ALA A 223 6.86 9.41 8.90
CA ALA A 223 7.82 8.47 9.49
C ALA A 223 8.38 8.98 10.82
N GLU A 224 8.66 10.28 10.94
CA GLU A 224 9.23 10.89 12.16
C GLU A 224 8.35 10.74 13.39
N VAL A 225 7.04 10.62 13.22
CA VAL A 225 6.05 10.55 14.31
C VAL A 225 5.49 9.16 14.52
N ASP A 226 5.94 8.16 13.77
CA ASP A 226 5.45 6.79 13.81
C ASP A 226 6.40 5.85 14.57
N ASP A 227 5.93 5.29 15.68
CA ASP A 227 6.78 4.51 16.60
C ASP A 227 7.29 3.21 15.97
N LEU A 228 6.50 2.55 15.13
CA LEU A 228 6.93 1.34 14.42
C LEU A 228 8.05 1.70 13.44
N THR A 229 7.85 2.77 12.68
CA THR A 229 8.86 3.26 11.72
C THR A 229 10.17 3.67 12.41
N ARG A 230 10.10 4.27 13.60
CA ARG A 230 11.31 4.62 14.40
C ARG A 230 12.12 3.40 14.84
N GLY A 231 11.49 2.22 14.92
CA GLY A 231 12.14 0.97 15.28
C GLY A 231 12.88 0.30 14.12
N GLU A 232 12.68 0.75 12.89
CA GLU A 232 13.27 0.15 11.69
C GLU A 232 14.78 0.41 11.57
N ALA A 233 15.52 -0.59 11.08
CA ALA A 233 16.98 -0.50 10.92
C ALA A 233 17.42 0.63 9.96
N TRP A 234 16.55 1.01 9.02
CA TRP A 234 16.81 2.10 8.08
C TRP A 234 16.51 3.48 8.65
N PHE A 235 15.75 3.60 9.75
CA PHE A 235 15.26 4.88 10.26
C PHE A 235 16.35 5.95 10.46
N PRO A 236 17.58 5.64 10.90
CA PRO A 236 18.65 6.64 11.01
C PRO A 236 18.96 7.35 9.68
N LEU A 237 18.71 6.72 8.53
CA LEU A 237 18.90 7.32 7.19
C LEU A 237 17.88 8.43 6.88
N LEU A 238 16.81 8.57 7.67
CA LEU A 238 15.85 9.66 7.53
C LEU A 238 16.48 11.06 7.70
N ALA A 239 17.64 11.12 8.37
CA ALA A 239 18.46 12.33 8.49
C ALA A 239 19.06 12.79 7.14
N GLU A 240 19.22 11.88 6.17
CA GLU A 240 19.75 12.19 4.84
C GLU A 240 18.66 12.73 3.90
N ALA A 241 17.39 12.66 4.28
CA ALA A 241 16.28 13.04 3.40
C ALA A 241 16.29 14.56 3.13
N GLY A 242 16.37 14.94 1.86
CA GLY A 242 16.33 16.33 1.39
C GLY A 242 15.03 16.68 0.63
N ALA A 243 14.94 17.93 0.18
CA ALA A 243 13.79 18.43 -0.58
C ALA A 243 13.93 18.28 -2.11
N ASP A 244 15.10 17.86 -2.58
CA ASP A 244 15.53 17.86 -3.99
C ASP A 244 15.85 16.46 -4.54
N HIS A 245 15.66 15.43 -3.73
CA HIS A 245 15.92 14.05 -4.09
C HIS A 245 15.03 13.09 -3.28
N VAL A 246 15.04 11.81 -3.66
CA VAL A 246 14.52 10.71 -2.85
C VAL A 246 15.67 9.85 -2.34
N LEU A 247 15.52 9.27 -1.15
CA LEU A 247 16.40 8.20 -0.70
C LEU A 247 15.83 6.87 -1.16
N VAL A 248 16.69 5.98 -1.64
CA VAL A 248 16.34 4.62 -2.01
C VAL A 248 17.18 3.69 -1.15
N ILE A 249 16.51 2.94 -0.29
CA ILE A 249 17.11 2.10 0.74
C ILE A 249 16.73 0.65 0.42
N GLU A 250 17.72 -0.22 0.31
CA GLU A 250 17.53 -1.67 0.13
C GLU A 250 17.39 -2.31 1.52
N ARG A 251 16.15 -2.56 1.95
CA ARG A 251 15.84 -3.26 3.22
C ARG A 251 16.33 -4.70 3.20
N GLY A 252 16.21 -5.32 2.04
CA GLY A 252 16.65 -6.69 1.77
C GLY A 252 16.51 -7.01 0.28
N PRO A 253 16.84 -8.25 -0.14
CA PRO A 253 16.68 -8.64 -1.54
C PRO A 253 15.25 -8.38 -2.03
N ARG A 254 15.09 -7.58 -3.09
CA ARG A 254 13.79 -7.20 -3.69
C ARG A 254 12.84 -6.43 -2.75
N SER A 255 13.36 -5.81 -1.70
CA SER A 255 12.58 -5.00 -0.76
C SER A 255 13.24 -3.65 -0.56
N TYR A 256 12.50 -2.59 -0.90
CA TYR A 256 13.00 -1.23 -0.90
C TYR A 256 12.10 -0.30 -0.09
N VAL A 257 12.73 0.61 0.66
CA VAL A 257 12.08 1.82 1.15
C VAL A 257 12.53 2.99 0.29
N ILE A 258 11.57 3.78 -0.17
CA ILE A 258 11.81 5.07 -0.79
C ILE A 258 11.32 6.15 0.17
N VAL A 259 12.27 6.91 0.72
CA VAL A 259 11.95 8.10 1.50
C VAL A 259 11.75 9.26 0.52
N LEU A 260 10.53 9.79 0.52
CA LEU A 260 10.08 10.85 -0.38
C LEU A 260 10.73 12.20 -0.02
N PRO A 261 10.75 13.18 -0.93
CA PRO A 261 11.38 14.46 -0.66
C PRO A 261 10.67 15.17 0.50
N ARG A 262 11.45 15.69 1.44
CA ARG A 262 10.93 16.53 2.53
C ARG A 262 10.18 17.73 1.97
N SER A 263 9.09 18.10 2.63
CA SER A 263 8.41 19.37 2.34
C SER A 263 9.36 20.52 2.62
N ARG A 264 9.36 21.53 1.74
CA ARG A 264 10.10 22.76 2.02
C ARG A 264 9.45 23.45 3.23
N PRO A 265 10.24 23.97 4.18
CA PRO A 265 9.71 24.78 5.27
C PRO A 265 9.04 26.06 4.77
#